data_AF-A0A5C9ABS9-F1
#
_entry.id   AF-A0A5C9ABS9-F1
#
_cell.length_a   1.000
_cell.length_b   1.000
_cell.length_c   1.000
_cell.angle_alpha   90.00
_cell.angle_beta   90.00
_cell.angle_gamma   90.00
#
_symmetry.space_group_name_H-M   'P 1'
#
loop_
_entity.id
_entity.type
_entity.pdbx_description
1 polymer ?
#
loop_
_entity_poly.entity_id
_entity_poly.type
_entity_poly.pdbx_seq_one_letter_code
_entity_poly.pdbx_strand_id
1 'polypeptide(L)'
;HIIHITSTVLNIFAVLTAFFGIYLGFHEAIKGIILNLLSRIIDTKKINSRVLTLAICAFIVITLTIWVSFRVSVLVFFQLGSPLYGIVSCLIPFFLIYKVAQLEKLRGFKAWLILLYGILLCLSPLLKLIE
;
A
#
# COMPACT_ATOMS: atom_id res chain seq x y z
N HIS A 1 25.19 -25.22 12.25
CA HIS A 1 24.53 -25.60 10.99
C HIS A 1 23.00 -25.59 11.08
N ILE A 2 22.37 -26.34 12.00
CA ILE A 2 20.90 -26.44 12.11
C ILE A 2 20.23 -25.06 12.30
N ILE A 3 20.80 -24.20 13.16
CA ILE A 3 20.24 -22.85 13.43
C ILE A 3 20.23 -21.97 12.16
N HIS A 4 21.28 -22.03 11.34
CA HIS A 4 21.34 -21.26 10.08
C HIS A 4 20.35 -21.76 9.03
N ILE A 5 20.15 -23.08 8.95
CA ILE A 5 19.16 -23.69 8.05
C ILE A 5 17.75 -23.28 8.50
N THR A 6 17.42 -23.45 9.78
CA THR A 6 16.12 -23.05 10.33
C THR A 6 15.86 -21.55 10.17
N SER A 7 16.88 -20.71 10.40
CA SER A 7 16.76 -19.25 10.22
C SER A 7 16.50 -18.87 8.76
N THR A 8 17.19 -19.50 7.80
CA THR A 8 16.98 -19.26 6.37
C THR A 8 15.56 -19.66 5.95
N VAL A 9 15.11 -20.83 6.39
CA VAL A 9 13.76 -21.34 6.10
C VAL A 9 12.71 -20.40 6.67
N LEU A 10 12.84 -20.00 7.94
CA LEU A 10 11.93 -19.05 8.57
C LEU A 10 11.89 -17.71 7.83
N ASN A 11 13.04 -17.20 7.37
CA ASN A 11 13.09 -15.96 6.62
C ASN A 11 12.36 -16.07 5.27
N ILE A 12 12.55 -17.17 4.54
CA ILE A 12 11.84 -17.43 3.28
C ILE A 12 10.32 -17.49 3.52
N PHE A 13 9.87 -18.23 4.52
CA PHE A 13 8.45 -18.29 4.86
C PHE A 13 7.90 -16.92 5.28
N ALA A 14 8.63 -16.15 6.09
CA ALA A 14 8.21 -14.81 6.49
C ALA A 14 8.02 -13.89 5.28
N VAL A 15 8.98 -13.89 4.35
CA VAL A 15 8.89 -13.09 3.11
C VAL A 15 7.70 -13.55 2.25
N LEU A 16 7.50 -14.86 2.08
CA LEU A 16 6.37 -15.41 1.32
C LEU A 16 5.03 -15.02 1.94
N THR A 17 4.88 -15.16 3.27
CA THR A 17 3.66 -14.79 3.98
C THR A 17 3.37 -13.29 3.85
N ALA A 18 4.37 -12.44 4.04
CA ALA A 18 4.23 -11.00 3.86
C ALA A 18 3.83 -10.65 2.42
N PHE A 19 4.46 -11.28 1.43
CA PHE A 19 4.14 -11.11 0.02
C PHE A 19 2.69 -11.49 -0.29
N PHE A 20 2.23 -12.67 0.14
CA PHE A 20 0.85 -13.12 -0.11
C PHE A 20 -0.18 -12.24 0.60
N GLY A 21 0.11 -11.77 1.81
CA GLY A 21 -0.76 -10.85 2.53
C GLY A 21 -0.98 -9.54 1.77
N ILE A 22 0.10 -8.93 1.28
CA ILE A 22 0.04 -7.69 0.48
C ILE A 22 -0.62 -7.97 -0.88
N TYR A 23 -0.28 -9.08 -1.53
CA TYR A 23 -0.85 -9.47 -2.82
C TYR A 23 -2.38 -9.61 -2.76
N LEU A 24 -2.90 -10.31 -1.76
CA LEU A 24 -4.35 -10.49 -1.57
C LEU A 24 -5.04 -9.15 -1.32
N GLY A 25 -4.48 -8.31 -0.45
CA GLY A 25 -5.03 -6.97 -0.20
C GLY A 25 -5.05 -6.09 -1.45
N PHE A 26 -3.99 -6.13 -2.26
CA PHE A 26 -3.92 -5.40 -3.53
C PHE A 26 -4.93 -5.93 -4.55
N HIS A 27 -5.04 -7.25 -4.67
CA HIS A 27 -6.00 -7.91 -5.56
C HIS A 27 -7.44 -7.52 -5.20
N GLU A 28 -7.81 -7.54 -3.92
CA GLU A 28 -9.13 -7.10 -3.45
C GLU A 28 -9.38 -5.61 -3.69
N ALA A 29 -8.38 -4.76 -3.44
CA ALA A 29 -8.48 -3.33 -3.69
C ALA A 29 -8.74 -3.03 -5.18
N ILE A 30 -7.96 -3.62 -6.09
CA ILE A 30 -8.18 -3.46 -7.54
C ILE A 30 -9.56 -3.97 -7.94
N LYS A 31 -9.94 -5.16 -7.45
CA LYS A 31 -11.26 -5.74 -7.75
C LYS A 31 -12.38 -4.80 -7.29
N GLY A 32 -12.29 -4.24 -6.10
CA GLY A 32 -13.24 -3.26 -5.57
C GLY A 32 -13.33 -2.00 -6.44
N ILE A 33 -12.19 -1.43 -6.82
CA ILE A 33 -12.11 -0.24 -7.68
C ILE A 33 -12.76 -0.53 -9.03
N ILE A 34 -12.37 -1.63 -9.70
CA ILE A 34 -12.90 -1.99 -11.02
C ILE A 34 -14.40 -2.26 -10.94
N LEU A 35 -14.88 -3.01 -9.94
CA LEU A 35 -16.31 -3.28 -9.78
C LEU A 35 -17.10 -2.00 -9.54
N ASN A 36 -16.60 -1.08 -8.72
CA ASN A 36 -17.24 0.21 -8.49
C ASN A 36 -17.31 1.06 -9.77
N LEU A 37 -16.22 1.10 -10.55
CA LEU A 37 -16.17 1.83 -11.82
C LEU A 37 -17.08 1.21 -12.87
N LEU A 38 -17.06 -0.12 -12.98
CA LEU A 38 -17.80 -0.87 -13.99
C LEU A 38 -19.29 -0.90 -13.68
N SER A 39 -19.69 -0.99 -12.40
CA SER A 39 -21.07 -0.83 -11.95
C SER A 39 -21.68 0.52 -12.33
N ARG A 40 -20.84 1.57 -12.45
CA ARG A 40 -21.28 2.90 -12.88
C ARG A 40 -21.54 3.01 -14.39
N ILE A 41 -21.03 2.09 -15.20
CA ILE A 41 -21.05 2.16 -16.68
C ILE A 41 -21.85 0.99 -17.29
N ILE A 42 -21.85 -0.18 -16.65
CA ILE A 42 -22.44 -1.43 -17.14
C ILE A 42 -23.16 -2.16 -16.01
N ASP A 43 -24.29 -2.78 -16.35
CA ASP A 43 -25.11 -3.55 -15.41
C ASP A 43 -24.31 -4.74 -14.84
N THR A 44 -24.09 -4.71 -13.53
CA THR A 44 -23.28 -5.68 -12.75
C THR A 44 -23.58 -7.16 -13.03
N LYS A 45 -24.77 -7.48 -13.53
CA LYS A 45 -25.20 -8.86 -13.85
C LYS A 45 -24.46 -9.52 -15.03
N LYS A 46 -23.73 -8.76 -15.86
CA LYS A 46 -22.94 -9.33 -16.98
C LYS A 46 -21.45 -9.50 -16.68
N ILE A 47 -20.97 -9.09 -15.51
CA ILE A 47 -19.54 -9.12 -15.19
C ILE A 47 -19.14 -10.52 -14.72
N ASN A 48 -18.36 -11.23 -15.53
CA ASN A 48 -17.80 -12.52 -15.13
C ASN A 48 -16.69 -12.32 -14.09
N SER A 49 -17.02 -12.55 -12.82
CA SER A 49 -16.11 -12.39 -11.68
C SER A 49 -14.85 -13.26 -11.78
N ARG A 50 -14.94 -14.43 -12.43
CA ARG A 50 -13.78 -15.31 -12.64
C ARG A 50 -12.80 -14.72 -13.66
N VAL A 51 -13.31 -14.20 -14.77
CA VAL A 51 -12.47 -13.55 -15.79
C VAL A 51 -11.84 -12.28 -15.24
N LEU A 52 -12.59 -11.49 -14.46
CA LEU A 52 -12.05 -10.30 -13.79
C LEU A 52 -10.91 -10.66 -12.82
N THR A 53 -11.12 -11.66 -11.96
CA THR A 53 -10.09 -12.14 -11.02
C THR A 53 -8.85 -12.63 -11.77
N LEU A 54 -9.03 -13.45 -12.82
CA LEU A 54 -7.92 -13.94 -13.64
C LEU A 54 -7.16 -12.79 -14.32
N ALA A 55 -7.87 -11.79 -14.85
CA ALA A 55 -7.28 -10.62 -15.47
C ALA A 55 -6.47 -9.77 -14.48
N ILE A 56 -6.98 -9.57 -13.26
CA ILE A 56 -6.26 -8.85 -12.20
C ILE A 56 -5.01 -9.64 -11.79
N CYS A 57 -5.12 -10.95 -11.57
CA CYS A 57 -3.97 -11.81 -11.27
C CYS A 57 -2.89 -11.73 -12.37
N ALA A 58 -3.28 -11.87 -13.64
CA ALA A 58 -2.37 -11.76 -14.78
C ALA A 58 -1.71 -10.37 -14.83
N PHE A 59 -2.48 -9.30 -14.63
CA PHE A 59 -1.98 -7.93 -14.58
C PHE A 59 -0.94 -7.72 -13.48
N ILE A 60 -1.20 -8.22 -12.27
CA ILE A 60 -0.25 -8.12 -11.14
C ILE A 60 1.04 -8.87 -11.47
N VAL A 61 0.95 -10.12 -11.93
CA VAL A 61 2.13 -10.94 -12.26
C VAL A 61 2.96 -10.32 -13.39
N ILE A 62 2.32 -9.84 -14.45
CA ILE A 62 3.01 -9.16 -15.56
C ILE A 62 3.72 -7.90 -15.05
N THR A 63 3.03 -7.07 -14.26
CA THR A 63 3.60 -5.83 -13.70
C THR A 63 4.81 -6.13 -12.82
N LEU A 64 4.72 -7.13 -11.93
CA LEU A 64 5.84 -7.58 -11.10
C LEU A 64 7.00 -8.15 -11.92
N THR A 65 6.69 -8.90 -12.98
CA THR A 65 7.70 -9.49 -13.87
C THR A 65 8.47 -8.40 -14.63
N ILE A 66 7.77 -7.40 -15.16
CA ILE A 66 8.37 -6.23 -15.80
C ILE A 66 9.23 -5.49 -14.78
N TRP A 67 8.70 -5.21 -13.59
CA TRP A 67 9.42 -4.53 -12.52
C TRP A 67 10.76 -5.20 -12.18
N VAL A 68 10.76 -6.52 -11.96
CA VAL A 68 11.97 -7.29 -11.66
C VAL A 68 12.96 -7.25 -12.83
N SER A 69 12.47 -7.28 -14.06
CA SER A 69 13.31 -7.25 -15.27
C SER A 69 14.05 -5.92 -15.44
N PHE A 70 13.43 -4.80 -15.03
CA PHE A 70 14.03 -3.47 -15.15
C PHE A 70 15.14 -3.20 -14.12
N ARG A 71 15.36 -4.08 -13.13
CA ARG A 71 16.37 -3.93 -12.05
C ARG A 71 16.41 -2.53 -11.41
N VAL A 72 15.27 -1.85 -11.36
CA VAL A 72 15.19 -0.54 -10.71
C VAL A 72 15.54 -0.73 -9.25
N SER A 73 16.36 0.19 -8.72
CA SER A 73 16.76 0.15 -7.32
C SER A 73 15.52 0.20 -6.43
N VAL A 74 15.28 -0.88 -5.70
CA VAL A 74 14.21 -0.97 -4.68
C VAL A 74 14.33 0.16 -3.67
N LEU A 75 15.55 0.68 -3.47
CA LEU A 75 15.86 1.79 -2.57
C LEU A 75 15.11 3.07 -2.95
N VAL A 76 15.00 3.37 -4.25
CA VAL A 76 14.29 4.58 -4.74
C VAL A 76 12.80 4.48 -4.44
N PHE A 77 12.23 3.28 -4.60
CA PHE A 77 10.82 3.03 -4.24
C PHE A 77 10.58 3.10 -2.75
N PHE A 78 11.55 2.68 -1.94
CA PHE A 78 11.45 2.82 -0.49
C PHE A 78 11.51 4.30 -0.05
N GLN A 79 12.34 5.11 -0.71
CA GLN A 79 12.42 6.56 -0.49
C GLN A 79 11.12 7.27 -0.87
N LEU A 80 10.50 6.91 -1.99
CA LEU A 80 9.19 7.46 -2.40
C LEU A 80 8.02 6.89 -1.60
N GLY A 81 8.14 5.64 -1.13
CA GLY A 81 7.14 4.98 -0.31
C GLY A 81 6.97 5.62 1.06
N SER A 82 8.03 6.19 1.64
CA SER A 82 7.97 6.86 2.95
C SER A 82 7.03 8.09 2.96
N PRO A 83 7.18 9.07 2.05
CA PRO A 83 6.21 10.16 1.92
C PRO A 83 4.80 9.67 1.59
N LEU A 84 4.65 8.72 0.68
CA LEU A 84 3.33 8.18 0.34
C LEU A 84 2.64 7.57 1.55
N TYR A 85 3.37 6.79 2.35
CA TYR A 85 2.85 6.22 3.58
C TYR A 85 2.50 7.30 4.60
N GLY A 86 3.34 8.32 4.79
CA GLY A 86 3.06 9.46 5.67
C GLY A 86 1.80 10.23 5.25
N ILE A 87 1.59 10.43 3.95
CA ILE A 87 0.40 11.08 3.42
C ILE A 87 -0.85 10.24 3.72
N VAL A 88 -0.82 8.96 3.35
CA VAL A 88 -2.00 8.07 3.47
C VAL A 88 -2.33 7.77 4.93
N SER A 89 -1.32 7.57 5.79
CA SER A 89 -1.51 7.19 7.19
C SER A 89 -1.69 8.36 8.15
N CYS A 90 -1.13 9.55 7.87
CA CYS A 90 -1.18 10.68 8.81
C CYS A 90 -1.95 11.88 8.27
N LEU A 91 -1.72 12.31 7.01
CA LEU A 91 -2.39 13.50 6.47
C LEU A 91 -3.87 13.25 6.16
N ILE A 92 -4.22 12.10 5.57
CA ILE A 92 -5.63 11.75 5.30
C ILE A 92 -6.49 11.74 6.57
N PRO A 93 -6.13 11.03 7.66
CA PRO A 93 -6.93 11.06 8.88
C PRO A 93 -6.96 12.44 9.54
N PHE A 94 -5.86 13.20 9.50
CA PHE A 94 -5.87 14.58 9.97
C PHE A 94 -6.88 15.43 9.20
N PHE A 95 -6.88 15.35 7.87
CA PHE A 95 -7.84 16.06 7.03
C PHE A 95 -9.29 15.63 7.30
N LEU A 96 -9.53 14.33 7.50
CA LEU A 96 -10.85 13.79 7.85
C LEU A 96 -11.36 14.29 9.21
N ILE A 97 -10.50 14.38 10.23
CA ILE A 97 -10.86 14.92 11.56
C ILE A 97 -11.33 16.37 11.46
N TYR A 98 -10.75 17.17 10.57
CA TYR A 98 -11.12 18.57 10.38
C TYR A 98 -12.34 18.77 9.49
N LYS A 99 -12.61 17.84 8.56
CA LYS A 99 -13.72 17.94 7.61
C LYS A 99 -15.03 17.33 8.15
N VAL A 100 -14.96 16.31 8.99
CA VAL A 100 -16.13 15.56 9.47
C VAL A 100 -16.48 15.96 10.89
N ALA A 101 -17.64 16.57 11.08
CA ALA A 101 -18.12 17.07 12.38
C ALA A 101 -18.20 15.97 13.47
N GLN A 102 -18.43 14.71 13.09
CA GLN A 102 -18.47 13.57 14.02
C GLN A 102 -17.11 13.27 14.68
N LEU A 103 -16.00 13.74 14.10
CA LEU A 103 -14.65 13.58 14.64
C LEU A 103 -14.15 14.82 15.39
N GLU A 104 -14.98 15.86 15.60
CA GLU A 104 -14.55 17.04 16.37
C GLU A 104 -14.13 16.70 17.80
N LYS A 105 -14.68 15.64 18.40
CA LYS A 105 -14.25 15.13 19.72
C LYS A 105 -12.78 14.69 19.74
N LEU A 106 -12.20 14.40 18.58
CA LEU A 106 -10.79 14.04 18.39
C LEU A 106 -9.94 15.24 17.94
N ARG A 107 -10.54 16.42 17.69
CA ARG A 107 -9.79 17.68 17.48
C ARG A 107 -9.15 18.08 18.80
N GLY A 108 -7.84 17.88 18.88
CA GLY A 108 -7.04 18.26 20.04
C GLY A 108 -5.56 18.11 19.72
N PHE A 109 -4.72 18.24 20.75
CA PHE A 109 -3.26 18.18 20.64
C PHE A 109 -2.76 16.90 19.92
N LYS A 110 -3.46 15.78 20.12
CA LYS A 110 -3.16 14.50 19.47
C LYS A 110 -3.26 14.57 17.94
N ALA A 111 -4.24 15.29 17.38
CA ALA A 111 -4.37 15.46 15.93
C ALA A 111 -3.20 16.29 15.36
N TRP A 112 -2.75 17.31 16.09
CA TRP A 112 -1.59 18.11 15.70
C TRP A 112 -0.29 17.28 15.74
N LEU A 113 -0.13 16.42 16.75
CA LEU A 113 1.00 15.47 16.79
C LEU A 113 1.02 14.53 15.57
N ILE A 114 -0.14 14.00 15.16
CA ILE A 114 -0.23 13.14 13.96
C ILE A 114 0.21 13.91 12.70
N LEU A 115 -0.18 15.17 12.57
CA LEU A 115 0.28 16.02 11.45
C LEU A 115 1.80 16.23 11.48
N LEU A 116 2.37 16.54 12.65
CA LEU A 116 3.82 16.71 12.81
C LEU A 116 4.58 15.43 12.41
N TYR A 117 4.14 14.26 12.88
CA TYR A 117 4.73 12.98 12.48
C TYR A 117 4.61 12.72 10.98
N GLY A 118 3.47 13.04 10.36
CA GLY A 118 3.26 12.92 8.93
C GLY A 118 4.21 13.80 8.10
N ILE A 119 4.40 15.05 8.51
CA ILE A 119 5.34 15.98 7.87
C ILE A 119 6.78 15.48 8.03
N LEU A 120 7.15 15.02 9.23
CA LEU A 120 8.47 14.47 9.50
C LEU A 120 8.77 13.25 8.62
N LEU A 121 7.81 12.32 8.48
CA LEU A 121 7.90 11.15 7.59
C LEU A 121 8.04 11.51 6.11
N CYS A 122 7.40 12.60 5.68
CA CYS A 122 7.54 13.13 4.31
C CYS A 122 8.88 13.83 4.07
N LEU A 123 9.49 14.40 5.12
CA LEU A 123 10.82 15.02 5.07
C LEU A 123 11.97 14.01 5.17
N SER A 124 11.72 12.77 5.62
CA SER A 124 12.73 11.70 5.68
C SER A 124 13.58 11.51 4.41
N PRO A 125 13.03 11.47 3.18
CA PRO A 125 13.88 11.35 1.98
C PRO A 125 14.76 12.58 1.71
N LEU A 126 14.37 13.78 2.17
CA LEU A 126 15.21 14.98 2.08
C LEU A 126 16.36 14.95 3.07
N LEU A 127 16.12 14.46 4.30
CA LEU A 127 17.16 14.28 5.31
C LEU A 127 18.23 13.28 4.83
N LYS A 128 17.81 12.18 4.19
CA LYS A 128 18.72 11.20 3.56
C LYS A 128 19.52 11.73 2.36
N LEU A 129 19.17 12.89 1.84
CA LEU A 129 19.84 13.55 0.71
C LEU A 129 20.82 14.64 1.18
N ILE A 130 20.71 15.06 2.44
CA ILE A 130 21.56 16.06 3.12
C ILE A 130 22.71 15.41 3.89
N GLU A 131 22.57 14.14 4.24
CA GLU A 131 23.61 13.26 4.79
C GLU A 131 24.37 12.53 3.67
#